data_AF-A0A2T0ZXA7-F1
#
_entry.id   AF-A0A2T0ZXA7-F1
#
_cell.length_a   1.000
_cell.length_b   1.000
_cell.length_c   1.000
_cell.angle_alpha   90.00
_cell.angle_beta   90.00
_cell.angle_gamma   90.00
#
_symmetry.space_group_name_H-M   'P 1'
#
loop_
_entity.id
_entity.type
_entity.pdbx_description
1 polymer ?
#
loop_
_entity_poly.entity_id
_entity_poly.type
_entity_poly.pdbx_seq_one_letter_code
_entity_poly.pdbx_strand_id
1 'polypeptide(L)' 'MPEPQSADNAVSDDIASLSYEDARAQLGEVVQKLEAGGTTLEESMTLWQRGEKIADQCEKLLQGAQQKLDKALAARDDEA' A
#
# COMPACT_ATOMS: atom_id res chain seq x y z
N MET A 1 9.93 7.89 -28.30
CA MET A 1 8.84 8.14 -27.33
C MET A 1 9.06 7.17 -26.19
N PRO A 2 9.30 7.61 -24.94
CA PRO A 2 9.36 6.70 -23.81
C PRO A 2 7.96 6.16 -23.48
N GLU A 3 7.87 4.88 -23.19
CA GLU A 3 6.64 4.12 -22.94
C GLU A 3 6.03 4.47 -21.56
N PRO A 4 4.69 4.44 -21.39
CA PRO A 4 4.01 4.83 -20.16
C PRO A 4 4.25 3.90 -18.96
N GLN A 5 4.85 2.71 -19.15
CA GLN A 5 5.05 1.71 -18.08
C GLN A 5 6.09 2.12 -17.03
N SER A 6 7.08 2.94 -17.38
CA SER A 6 8.15 3.33 -16.45
C SER A 6 7.66 4.24 -15.32
N ALA A 7 6.64 5.06 -15.58
CA ALA A 7 6.06 5.93 -14.56
C ALA A 7 5.26 5.14 -13.51
N ASP A 8 4.55 4.09 -13.94
CA ASP A 8 3.73 3.26 -13.07
C ASP A 8 4.57 2.37 -12.14
N ASN A 9 5.74 1.94 -12.61
CA ASN A 9 6.68 1.16 -11.79
C ASN A 9 7.38 2.03 -10.74
N ALA A 10 7.79 3.25 -11.10
CA ALA A 10 8.36 4.22 -10.14
C ALA A 10 7.39 4.53 -8.99
N VAL A 11 6.10 4.76 -9.31
CA VAL A 11 5.05 4.96 -8.31
C VAL A 11 4.88 3.74 -7.41
N SER A 12 5.08 2.53 -7.93
CA SER A 12 4.97 1.29 -7.16
C SER A 12 6.15 1.09 -6.21
N ASP A 13 7.36 1.42 -6.65
CA ASP A 13 8.57 1.43 -5.80
C ASP A 13 8.49 2.49 -4.68
N ASP A 14 7.98 3.68 -5.00
CA ASP A 14 7.73 4.73 -4.01
C ASP A 14 6.76 4.21 -2.93
N ILE A 15 5.64 3.58 -3.33
CA ILE A 15 4.67 2.98 -2.41
C ILE A 15 5.30 1.85 -1.59
N ALA A 16 6.11 0.99 -2.20
CA ALA A 16 6.77 -0.12 -1.52
C ALA A 16 7.76 0.34 -0.44
N SER A 17 8.32 1.55 -0.57
CA SER A 17 9.22 2.16 0.40
C SER A 17 8.52 2.88 1.57
N LEU A 18 7.18 3.05 1.50
CA LEU A 18 6.41 3.76 2.53
C LEU A 18 6.34 3.00 3.85
N SER A 19 6.30 3.76 4.94
CA SER A 19 5.91 3.24 6.24
C SER A 19 4.41 2.92 6.25
N TYR A 20 3.95 2.11 7.22
CA TYR A 20 2.53 1.78 7.34
C TYR A 20 1.66 3.03 7.54
N GLU A 21 2.12 3.99 8.34
CA GLU A 21 1.37 5.22 8.59
C GLU A 21 1.29 6.10 7.34
N ASP A 22 2.39 6.20 6.58
CA ASP A 22 2.41 6.96 5.33
C ASP A 22 1.55 6.30 4.25
N ALA A 23 1.63 4.98 4.12
CA ALA A 23 0.79 4.21 3.20
C ALA A 23 -0.70 4.41 3.55
N ARG A 24 -1.06 4.29 4.83
CA ARG A 24 -2.43 4.54 5.30
C ARG A 24 -2.90 5.97 5.02
N ALA A 25 -2.05 6.97 5.25
CA ALA A 25 -2.36 8.36 4.96
C ALA A 25 -2.63 8.58 3.47
N GLN A 26 -1.76 8.05 2.59
CA GLN A 26 -1.95 8.14 1.14
C GLN A 26 -3.21 7.42 0.66
N LEU A 27 -3.52 6.25 1.23
CA LEU A 27 -4.77 5.55 0.92
C LEU A 27 -5.99 6.40 1.29
N GLY A 28 -5.95 7.07 2.45
CA GLY A 28 -6.99 8.00 2.87
C GLY A 28 -7.18 9.15 1.89
N GLU A 29 -6.09 9.75 1.39
CA GLU A 29 -6.17 10.80 0.36
C GLU A 29 -6.77 10.30 -0.96
N VAL A 30 -6.43 9.08 -1.38
CA VAL A 30 -6.99 8.46 -2.58
C VAL A 30 -8.49 8.25 -2.43
N VAL A 31 -8.92 7.69 -1.29
CA VAL A 31 -10.35 7.50 -0.97
C VAL A 31 -11.07 8.84 -0.93
N GLN A 32 -10.51 9.85 -0.26
CA GLN A 32 -11.11 11.17 -0.20
C GLN A 32 -11.29 11.81 -1.58
N LYS A 33 -10.34 11.63 -2.50
CA LYS A 33 -10.46 12.11 -3.89
C LYS A 33 -11.53 11.37 -4.67
N LEU A 34 -11.66 10.05 -4.48
CA LEU A 34 -12.72 9.25 -5.08
C LEU A 34 -14.11 9.64 -4.56
N GLU A 35 -14.23 9.90 -3.25
CA GLU A 35 -15.48 10.30 -2.59
C GLU A 35 -15.90 11.74 -2.90
N ALA A 36 -14.94 12.66 -3.04
CA ALA A 36 -15.21 14.04 -3.41
C ALA A 36 -15.90 14.15 -4.79
N GLY A 37 -15.64 13.17 -5.67
CA GLY A 37 -16.15 13.17 -7.04
C GLY A 37 -15.57 14.32 -7.88
N GLY A 38 -16.02 14.44 -9.11
CA GLY A 38 -15.56 15.48 -10.04
C GLY A 38 -14.33 15.10 -10.89
N THR A 39 -13.82 13.88 -10.73
CA THR A 39 -12.80 13.27 -11.59
C THR A 39 -13.42 12.52 -12.75
N THR A 40 -12.72 12.48 -13.88
CA THR A 40 -13.14 11.64 -15.01
C THR A 40 -13.06 10.15 -14.65
N LEU A 41 -13.72 9.29 -15.43
CA LEU A 41 -13.67 7.84 -15.23
C LEU A 41 -12.22 7.30 -15.26
N GLU A 42 -11.39 7.84 -16.15
CA GLU A 42 -10.00 7.45 -16.32
C GLU A 42 -9.14 7.84 -15.10
N GLU A 43 -9.35 9.05 -14.57
CA GLU A 43 -8.70 9.49 -13.33
C GLU A 43 -9.16 8.68 -12.13
N SER A 44 -10.45 8.35 -12.06
CA SER A 44 -11.03 7.54 -10.98
C SER A 44 -10.47 6.11 -11.01
N MET A 45 -10.28 5.54 -12.21
CA MET A 45 -9.59 4.26 -12.42
C MET A 45 -8.13 4.32 -11.95
N THR A 46 -7.41 5.37 -12.30
CA THR A 46 -6.00 5.56 -11.91
C THR A 46 -5.86 5.70 -10.39
N LEU A 47 -6.73 6.49 -9.76
CA LEU A 47 -6.79 6.64 -8.31
C LEU A 47 -7.08 5.31 -7.63
N TRP A 48 -8.05 4.55 -8.14
CA TRP A 48 -8.38 3.23 -7.61
C TRP A 48 -7.20 2.25 -7.72
N GLN A 49 -6.55 2.15 -8.88
CA GLN A 49 -5.37 1.29 -9.06
C GLN A 49 -4.22 1.66 -8.11
N ARG A 50 -3.99 2.96 -7.90
CA ARG A 50 -3.01 3.43 -6.92
C ARG A 50 -3.43 3.05 -5.50
N GLY A 51 -4.70 3.18 -5.15
CA GLY A 51 -5.27 2.78 -3.87
C GLY A 51 -5.06 1.29 -3.59
N GLU A 52 -5.32 0.43 -4.56
CA GLU A 52 -5.07 -1.03 -4.45
C GLU A 52 -3.60 -1.34 -4.14
N LYS A 53 -2.65 -0.72 -4.85
CA LYS A 53 -1.22 -0.91 -4.59
C LYS A 53 -0.81 -0.49 -3.18
N ILE A 54 -1.39 0.61 -2.68
CA ILE A 54 -1.14 1.08 -1.31
C ILE A 54 -1.75 0.12 -0.29
N ALA A 55 -2.95 -0.41 -0.55
CA ALA A 55 -3.60 -1.39 0.31
C ALA A 55 -2.77 -2.70 0.39
N ASP A 56 -2.28 -3.20 -0.74
CA ASP A 56 -1.36 -4.35 -0.80
C ASP A 56 -0.10 -4.12 0.03
N GLN A 57 0.47 -2.92 -0.01
CA GLN A 57 1.63 -2.59 0.80
C GLN A 57 1.29 -2.57 2.30
N CYS A 58 0.16 -1.98 2.68
CA CYS A 58 -0.31 -2.00 4.06
C CYS A 58 -0.46 -3.43 4.57
N GLU A 59 -1.03 -4.31 3.76
CA GLU A 59 -1.20 -5.73 4.10
C GLU A 59 0.16 -6.42 4.28
N LYS A 60 1.11 -6.23 3.36
CA LYS A 60 2.47 -6.79 3.49
C LYS A 60 3.17 -6.36 4.77
N LEU A 61 3.04 -5.10 5.15
CA LEU A 61 3.63 -4.57 6.39
C LEU A 61 2.99 -5.22 7.62
N LEU A 62 1.67 -5.37 7.64
CA LEU A 62 0.94 -6.02 8.74
C LEU A 62 1.28 -7.51 8.84
N GLN A 63 1.30 -8.22 7.72
CA GLN A 63 1.70 -9.63 7.66
C GLN A 63 3.14 -9.82 8.17
N GLY A 64 4.07 -8.93 7.77
CA GLY A 64 5.45 -8.96 8.27
C GLY A 64 5.55 -8.71 9.78
N ALA A 65 4.71 -7.84 10.34
CA ALA A 65 4.63 -7.63 11.79
C ALA A 65 4.06 -8.86 12.52
N GLN A 66 2.99 -9.45 11.99
CA GLN A 66 2.37 -10.66 12.55
C GLN A 66 3.37 -11.82 12.57
N GLN A 67 4.09 -12.07 11.48
CA GLN A 67 5.10 -13.14 11.43
C GLN A 67 6.23 -12.95 12.44
N LYS A 68 6.63 -11.70 12.72
CA LYS A 68 7.63 -11.41 13.76
C LYS A 68 7.08 -11.73 15.15
N LEU A 69 5.82 -11.40 15.40
CA LEU A 69 5.14 -11.72 16.66
C LEU A 69 5.02 -13.23 16.84
N ASP A 70 4.55 -13.95 15.82
CA ASP A 70 4.39 -15.41 15.86
C ASP A 70 5.73 -16.11 16.13
N LYS A 71 6.82 -15.67 15.49
CA LYS A 71 8.17 -16.17 15.77
C LYS A 71 8.62 -15.88 17.19
N ALA A 72 8.35 -14.68 17.71
CA ALA A 72 8.70 -14.31 19.08
C ALA A 72 7.88 -15.10 20.12
N LEU A 73 6.63 -15.45 19.82
CA LEU A 73 5.80 -16.30 20.68
C LEU A 73 6.30 -17.75 20.65
N ALA A 74 6.54 -18.33 19.47
CA ALA A 74 7.05 -19.69 19.34
C ALA A 74 8.40 -19.88 20.07
N ALA A 75 9.31 -18.91 19.95
CA ALA A 75 10.59 -18.95 20.65
C ALA A 75 10.45 -18.92 22.19
N ARG A 76 9.38 -18.33 22.72
CA ARG A 76 9.10 -18.31 24.17
C ARG A 76 8.48 -19.62 24.65
N ASP A 77 7.69 -20.28 23.81
CA ASP A 77 7.07 -21.56 24.13
C ASP A 77 8.07 -22.72 24.08
N ASP A 78 9.10 -22.65 23.22
CA ASP A 78 10.20 -23.63 23.17
C ASP A 78 11.17 -23.56 24.37
N GLU A 79 11.17 -22.45 25.12
CA GLU A 79 12.05 -22.22 26.28
C GLU A 79 11.36 -22.56 27.63
N ALA A 80 10.08 -22.95 27.60
CA ALA A 80 9.25 -23.30 28.77
C ALA A 80 9.10 -24.82 28.94
#